data_AF-A0A3N4PZF4-F1
#
_entry.id   AF-A0A3N4PZF4-F1
#
_cell.length_a   1.000
_cell.length_b   1.000
_cell.length_c   1.000
_cell.angle_alpha   90.00
_cell.angle_beta   90.00
_cell.angle_gamma   90.00
#
_symmetry.space_group_name_H-M   'P 1'
#
loop_
_entity.id
_entity.type
_entity.pdbx_description
1 polymer ?
#
loop_
_entity_poly.entity_id
_entity_poly.type
_entity_poly.pdbx_seq_one_letter_code
_entity_poly.pdbx_strand_id
1 'polypeptide(L)'
;MDSILHSPFCNASLLVGLLFLFMGFMIRKYPPRSMKTWYGYRTFSSTINENTWHEANQYAAYLSRCMAYVLIPFGVLMALLFKTQTDLFLYLTITPVIVSALLLTGLTEWHLLQEFDEDGERKKKA
;
A
#
# COMPACT_ATOMS: atom_id res chain seq x y z
N MET A 1 -25.17 -11.54 21.24
CA MET A 1 -24.89 -11.16 19.84
C MET A 1 -23.40 -10.98 19.74
N ASP A 2 -22.67 -12.00 19.31
CA ASP A 2 -21.25 -11.81 18.97
C ASP A 2 -21.21 -10.82 17.82
N SER A 3 -20.81 -9.59 18.13
CA SER A 3 -20.75 -8.50 17.17
C SER A 3 -19.78 -8.92 16.06
N ILE A 4 -20.14 -8.69 14.80
CA ILE A 4 -19.34 -9.04 13.60
C ILE A 4 -17.87 -8.61 13.76
N LEU A 5 -17.63 -7.55 14.52
CA LEU A 5 -16.32 -7.01 14.90
C LEU A 5 -15.40 -8.00 15.61
N HIS A 6 -15.93 -8.96 16.37
CA HIS A 6 -15.14 -9.98 17.10
C HIS A 6 -14.88 -11.24 16.28
N SER A 7 -15.42 -11.32 15.06
CA SER A 7 -15.13 -12.43 14.16
C SER A 7 -13.65 -12.37 13.72
N PRO A 8 -12.90 -13.48 13.72
CA PRO A 8 -11.55 -13.53 13.15
C PRO A 8 -11.49 -13.10 11.68
N PHE A 9 -12.59 -13.17 10.94
CA PHE A 9 -12.68 -12.64 9.57
C PHE A 9 -12.64 -11.10 9.52
N CYS A 10 -12.96 -10.41 10.62
CA CYS A 10 -12.80 -8.97 10.77
C CYS A 10 -11.40 -8.65 11.33
N ASN A 11 -10.34 -8.81 10.51
CA ASN A 11 -8.97 -8.55 10.92
C ASN A 11 -8.23 -7.53 10.05
N ALA A 12 -7.17 -6.93 10.61
CA ALA A 12 -6.44 -5.82 10.00
C ALA A 12 -5.80 -6.19 8.67
N SER A 13 -5.15 -7.37 8.58
CA SER A 13 -4.51 -7.84 7.34
C SER A 13 -5.51 -7.96 6.19
N LEU A 14 -6.68 -8.55 6.45
CA LEU A 14 -7.69 -8.73 5.42
C LEU A 14 -8.31 -7.39 4.99
N LEU A 15 -8.71 -6.56 5.95
CA LEU A 15 -9.33 -5.26 5.67
C LEU A 15 -8.38 -4.32 4.91
N VAL A 16 -7.14 -4.19 5.38
CA VAL A 16 -6.15 -3.33 4.73
C VAL A 16 -5.67 -3.94 3.41
N GLY A 17 -5.55 -5.26 3.32
CA GLY A 17 -5.26 -5.94 2.07
C GLY A 17 -6.30 -5.64 0.98
N LEU A 18 -7.60 -5.69 1.32
CA LEU A 18 -8.68 -5.31 0.41
C LEU A 18 -8.62 -3.82 0.03
N LEU A 19 -8.32 -2.94 0.99
CA LEU A 19 -8.14 -1.51 0.73
C LEU A 19 -6.97 -1.25 -0.23
N PHE A 20 -5.83 -1.89 -0.01
CA PHE A 20 -4.66 -1.80 -0.90
C PHE A 20 -4.98 -2.33 -2.30
N LEU A 21 -5.71 -3.44 -2.40
CA LEU A 21 -6.14 -3.98 -3.69
C LEU A 21 -7.01 -2.95 -4.43
N PHE A 22 -8.02 -2.41 -3.73
CA PHE A 22 -8.94 -1.42 -4.28
C PHE A 22 -8.19 -0.16 -4.73
N MET A 23 -7.37 0.44 -3.85
CA MET A 23 -6.62 1.65 -4.16
C MET A 23 -5.61 1.43 -5.29
N GLY A 24 -4.89 0.30 -5.28
CA GLY A 24 -3.93 -0.03 -6.32
C GLY A 24 -4.58 -0.23 -7.70
N PHE A 25 -5.77 -0.83 -7.77
CA PHE A 25 -6.54 -0.91 -9.02
C PHE A 25 -7.14 0.43 -9.42
N MET A 26 -7.68 1.19 -8.47
CA MET A 26 -8.27 2.51 -8.71
C MET A 26 -7.22 3.45 -9.30
N ILE A 27 -6.04 3.57 -8.70
CA ILE A 27 -4.96 4.43 -9.19
C ILE A 27 -4.40 3.91 -10.52
N ARG A 28 -4.30 2.60 -10.72
CA ARG A 28 -3.89 2.06 -12.03
C ARG A 28 -4.90 2.40 -13.14
N LYS A 29 -6.19 2.33 -12.85
CA LYS A 29 -7.27 2.55 -13.84
C LYS A 29 -7.55 4.03 -14.07
N TYR A 30 -7.47 4.81 -12.99
CA TYR A 30 -7.70 6.25 -12.94
C TYR A 30 -6.48 6.89 -12.26
N PRO A 31 -5.35 7.03 -12.98
CA PRO A 31 -4.16 7.65 -12.41
C PRO A 31 -4.46 9.12 -12.07
N PRO A 32 -3.96 9.63 -10.93
CA PRO A 32 -4.16 11.02 -10.57
C PRO A 32 -3.45 11.90 -11.59
N ARG A 33 -4.24 12.71 -12.31
CA ARG A 33 -3.79 13.47 -13.48
C ARG A 33 -2.87 14.64 -13.15
N SER A 34 -2.92 15.11 -11.92
CA SER A 34 -2.07 16.19 -11.43
C SER A 34 -1.92 16.15 -9.93
N MET A 35 -0.92 16.86 -9.42
CA MET A 35 -0.69 17.06 -7.99
C MET A 35 -1.84 17.76 -7.26
N LYS A 36 -2.79 18.37 -7.99
CA LYS A 36 -4.00 19.00 -7.40
C LYS A 36 -5.10 17.98 -7.06
N THR A 37 -4.95 16.73 -7.47
CA THR A 37 -5.95 15.66 -7.24
C THR A 37 -6.01 15.29 -5.76
N TRP A 38 -7.20 15.10 -5.19
CA TRP A 38 -7.37 14.80 -3.76
C TRP A 38 -6.80 13.44 -3.32
N TYR A 39 -6.52 12.53 -4.26
CA TYR A 39 -5.93 11.21 -4.00
C TYR A 39 -4.59 11.04 -4.73
N GLY A 40 -3.79 10.12 -4.23
CA GLY A 40 -2.48 9.76 -4.78
C GLY A 40 -1.43 9.59 -3.68
N TYR A 41 -0.36 8.89 -4.00
CA TYR A 41 0.85 8.82 -3.19
C TYR A 41 1.53 10.19 -3.14
N ARG A 42 1.83 10.68 -1.93
CA ARG A 42 2.34 12.02 -1.66
C ARG A 42 3.49 11.98 -0.65
N THR A 43 4.66 12.30 -1.15
CA THR A 43 5.92 12.54 -0.42
C THR A 43 6.69 13.65 -1.11
N PHE A 44 7.70 14.20 -0.43
CA PHE A 44 8.53 15.28 -0.96
C PHE A 44 9.06 14.97 -2.37
N SER A 45 9.66 13.80 -2.58
CA SER A 45 10.22 13.39 -3.87
C SER A 45 9.15 13.15 -4.94
N SER A 46 7.95 12.69 -4.57
CA SER A 46 6.87 12.49 -5.55
C SER A 46 6.23 13.79 -6.05
N THR A 47 6.34 14.88 -5.30
CA THR A 47 5.63 16.15 -5.57
C THR A 47 6.51 17.25 -6.15
N ILE A 48 7.69 16.91 -6.70
CA ILE A 48 8.59 17.88 -7.31
C ILE A 48 7.99 18.42 -8.61
N ASN A 49 7.57 17.52 -9.51
CA ASN A 49 6.93 17.87 -10.78
C ASN A 49 5.92 16.79 -11.23
N GLU A 50 5.26 17.00 -12.37
CA GLU A 50 4.26 16.05 -12.89
C GLU A 50 4.88 14.70 -13.29
N ASN A 51 6.14 14.65 -13.72
CA ASN A 51 6.81 13.40 -14.07
C ASN A 51 7.05 12.53 -12.82
N THR A 52 7.60 13.12 -11.75
CA THR A 52 7.79 12.42 -10.46
C THR A 52 6.45 11.99 -9.87
N TRP A 53 5.41 12.82 -10.02
CA TRP A 53 4.06 12.53 -9.54
C TRP A 53 3.48 11.28 -10.21
N HIS A 54 3.55 11.22 -11.54
CA HIS A 54 3.02 10.09 -12.30
C HIS A 54 3.79 8.79 -12.03
N GLU A 55 5.13 8.84 -12.02
CA GLU A 55 5.95 7.65 -11.73
C GLU A 55 5.72 7.13 -10.31
N ALA A 56 5.70 8.01 -9.30
CA ALA A 56 5.45 7.64 -7.91
C ALA A 56 4.10 6.94 -7.75
N ASN A 57 3.04 7.52 -8.32
CA ASN A 57 1.69 6.97 -8.22
C ASN A 57 1.54 5.64 -8.98
N GLN A 58 2.18 5.52 -10.14
CA GLN A 58 2.18 4.27 -10.91
C GLN A 58 2.91 3.15 -10.16
N TYR A 59 4.08 3.44 -9.58
CA TYR A 59 4.87 2.48 -8.83
C TYR A 59 4.22 2.11 -7.49
N ALA A 60 3.71 3.09 -6.74
CA ALA A 60 2.97 2.86 -5.50
C ALA A 60 1.70 2.02 -5.74
N ALA A 61 0.96 2.26 -6.84
CA ALA A 61 -0.20 1.45 -7.20
C ALA A 61 0.17 0.01 -7.60
N TYR A 62 1.36 -0.20 -8.15
CA TYR A 62 1.89 -1.55 -8.36
C TYR A 62 2.21 -2.23 -7.03
N LEU A 63 3.03 -1.60 -6.18
CA LEU A 63 3.38 -2.16 -4.87
C LEU A 63 2.16 -2.43 -3.99
N SER A 64 1.19 -1.53 -3.97
CA SER A 64 -0.06 -1.69 -3.22
C SER A 64 -0.79 -2.98 -3.60
N ARG A 65 -0.87 -3.31 -4.89
CA ARG A 65 -1.47 -4.58 -5.36
C ARG A 65 -0.63 -5.78 -4.96
N CYS A 66 0.70 -5.70 -5.05
CA CYS A 66 1.59 -6.77 -4.59
C CYS A 66 1.41 -7.06 -3.10
N MET A 67 1.36 -6.02 -2.26
CA MET A 67 1.12 -6.17 -0.81
C MET A 67 -0.28 -6.75 -0.54
N ALA A 68 -1.29 -6.34 -1.31
CA ALA A 68 -2.63 -6.91 -1.18
C ALA A 68 -2.69 -8.42 -1.48
N TYR A 69 -1.98 -8.88 -2.51
CA TYR A 69 -1.90 -10.31 -2.83
C TYR A 69 -1.19 -11.15 -1.76
N VAL A 70 -0.43 -10.51 -0.85
CA VAL A 70 0.16 -11.16 0.32
C VAL A 70 -0.78 -11.07 1.53
N LEU A 71 -1.28 -9.87 1.83
CA LEU A 71 -2.09 -9.60 3.02
C LEU A 71 -3.45 -10.31 3.02
N ILE A 72 -4.12 -10.41 1.86
CA ILE A 72 -5.45 -11.02 1.78
C ILE A 72 -5.39 -12.52 2.09
N PRO A 73 -4.57 -13.35 1.40
CA PRO A 73 -4.45 -14.77 1.74
C PRO A 73 -3.98 -14.99 3.18
N PHE A 74 -3.05 -14.16 3.67
CA PHE A 74 -2.58 -14.22 5.04
C PHE A 74 -3.70 -13.92 6.06
N GLY A 75 -4.49 -12.87 5.84
CA GLY A 75 -5.63 -12.51 6.69
C GLY A 75 -6.72 -13.58 6.71
N VAL A 76 -6.99 -14.23 5.57
CA VAL A 76 -7.90 -15.39 5.49
C VAL A 76 -7.32 -16.59 6.26
N LEU A 77 -6.03 -16.89 6.08
CA LEU A 77 -5.37 -17.99 6.79
C LEU A 77 -5.45 -17.80 8.31
N MET A 78 -5.16 -16.59 8.82
CA MET A 78 -5.26 -16.29 10.24
C MET A 78 -6.70 -16.45 10.76
N ALA A 79 -7.70 -16.02 9.98
CA ALA A 79 -9.11 -16.17 10.35
C ALA A 79 -9.56 -17.64 10.43
N LEU A 80 -8.94 -18.54 9.65
CA LEU A 80 -9.21 -19.98 9.69
C LEU A 80 -8.49 -20.69 10.85
N LEU A 81 -7.29 -20.23 11.22
CA LEU A 81 -6.48 -20.82 12.28
C LEU A 81 -6.95 -20.43 13.69
N PHE A 82 -7.48 -19.22 13.85
CA PHE A 82 -7.91 -18.69 15.15
C PHE A 82 -9.43 -18.66 15.26
N LYS A 83 -9.97 -19.18 16.37
CA LYS A 83 -11.42 -19.17 16.64
C LYS A 83 -11.93 -17.83 17.20
N THR A 84 -11.04 -17.06 17.84
CA THR A 84 -11.33 -15.78 18.48
C THR A 84 -10.15 -14.82 18.30
N GLN A 85 -10.42 -13.51 18.42
CA GLN A 85 -9.40 -12.46 18.31
C GLN A 85 -8.60 -12.32 19.61
N THR A 86 -7.65 -13.22 19.83
CA THR A 86 -6.70 -13.12 20.96
C THR A 86 -5.64 -12.03 20.71
N ASP A 87 -4.91 -11.62 21.75
CA ASP A 87 -3.82 -10.64 21.61
C ASP A 87 -2.77 -11.08 20.58
N LEU A 88 -2.42 -12.37 20.58
CA LEU A 88 -1.50 -12.94 19.60
C LEU A 88 -2.05 -12.81 18.16
N PHE A 89 -3.35 -13.09 17.96
CA PHE A 89 -4.00 -12.91 16.66
C PHE A 89 -3.94 -11.45 16.19
N LEU A 90 -4.18 -10.50 17.09
CA LEU A 90 -4.09 -9.08 16.79
C LEU A 90 -2.66 -8.69 16.38
N TYR A 91 -1.64 -9.10 17.13
CA TYR A 91 -0.25 -8.83 16.76
C TYR A 91 0.10 -9.43 15.40
N LEU A 92 -0.25 -10.70 15.18
CA LEU A 92 0.04 -11.38 13.91
C LEU A 92 -0.64 -10.73 12.71
N THR A 93 -1.82 -10.14 12.87
CA THR A 93 -2.57 -9.52 11.76
C THR A 93 -2.26 -8.03 11.57
N ILE A 94 -1.78 -7.33 12.59
CA ILE A 94 -1.42 -5.90 12.52
C ILE A 94 0.02 -5.70 12.06
N THR A 95 0.98 -6.48 12.57
CA THR A 95 2.40 -6.35 12.19
C THR A 95 2.65 -6.35 10.67
N PRO A 96 2.11 -7.30 9.87
CA PRO A 96 2.35 -7.30 8.43
C PRO A 96 1.73 -6.11 7.71
N VAL A 97 0.66 -5.51 8.25
CA VAL A 97 0.07 -4.26 7.71
C VAL A 97 1.05 -3.11 7.88
N ILE A 98 1.62 -2.94 9.07
CA ILE A 98 2.62 -1.89 9.35
C ILE A 98 3.83 -2.07 8.43
N VAL A 99 4.36 -3.29 8.35
CA VAL A 99 5.50 -3.61 7.48
C VAL A 99 5.17 -3.32 6.01
N SER A 100 3.98 -3.71 5.53
CA SER A 100 3.57 -3.45 4.15
C SER A 100 3.46 -1.96 3.83
N ALA A 101 2.95 -1.16 4.77
CA ALA A 101 2.86 0.30 4.60
C ALA A 101 4.25 0.94 4.53
N LEU A 102 5.16 0.54 5.43
CA LEU A 102 6.55 1.03 5.44
C LEU A 102 7.33 0.59 4.19
N LEU A 103 7.12 -0.64 3.72
CA LEU A 103 7.74 -1.12 2.48
C LEU A 103 7.19 -0.38 1.27
N LEU A 104 5.88 -0.12 1.21
CA LEU A 104 5.29 0.65 0.11
C LEU A 104 5.91 2.04 0.00
N THR A 105 6.02 2.77 1.12
CA THR A 105 6.63 4.10 1.13
C THR A 105 8.13 4.02 0.83
N GLY A 106 8.88 3.20 1.57
CA GLY A 106 10.33 3.08 1.44
C GLY A 106 10.77 2.64 0.04
N LEU A 107 10.10 1.66 -0.56
CA LEU A 107 10.43 1.20 -1.91
C LEU A 107 10.03 2.23 -2.98
N THR A 108 8.94 2.96 -2.78
CA THR A 108 8.53 4.02 -3.72
C THR A 108 9.53 5.19 -3.68
N GLU A 109 9.92 5.64 -2.49
CA GLU A 109 10.97 6.67 -2.36
C GLU A 109 12.28 6.21 -2.97
N TRP A 110 12.71 4.99 -2.65
CA TRP A 110 13.95 4.44 -3.19
C TRP A 110 13.92 4.37 -4.72
N HIS A 111 12.79 3.96 -5.31
CA HIS A 111 12.61 3.94 -6.76
C HIS A 111 12.70 5.34 -7.38
N LEU A 112 12.04 6.33 -6.77
CA LEU A 112 12.11 7.72 -7.25
C LEU A 112 13.54 8.28 -7.19
N LEU A 113 14.26 8.04 -6.09
CA LEU A 113 15.64 8.48 -5.92
C LEU A 113 16.60 7.83 -6.92
N GLN A 114 16.26 6.66 -7.47
CA GLN A 114 17.05 6.03 -8.53
C GLN A 114 16.76 6.61 -9.92
N GLU A 115 15.50 6.96 -10.19
CA GLU A 115 15.06 7.41 -11.51
C GLU A 115 15.23 8.92 -11.71
N PHE A 116 15.13 9.71 -10.63
CA PHE A 116 15.12 11.18 -10.68
C PHE A 116 16.25 11.82 -9.85
N ASP A 117 16.68 13.00 -10.26
CA ASP A 117 17.55 13.90 -9.48
C ASP A 117 16.73 14.84 -8.56
N GLU A 118 17.42 15.76 -7.88
CA GLU A 118 16.79 16.70 -6.93
C GLU A 118 15.84 17.70 -7.60
N ASP A 119 16.04 17.97 -8.90
CA ASP A 119 15.18 18.84 -9.70
C ASP A 119 13.98 18.08 -10.30
N GLY A 120 13.92 16.75 -10.09
CA GLY A 120 12.90 15.87 -10.62
C GLY A 120 13.08 15.56 -12.12
N GLU A 121 14.28 15.77 -12.65
CA GLU A 121 14.65 15.37 -14.00
C GLU A 121 15.14 13.92 -14.01
N ARG A 122 14.86 13.18 -15.10
CA ARG A 122 15.29 11.78 -15.17
C ARG A 122 16.79 11.68 -15.27
N LYS A 123 17.37 10.83 -14.42
CA LYS A 123 18.80 10.50 -14.47
C LYS A 123 19.11 9.80 -15.79
N LYS A 124 20.11 10.32 -16.52
CA LYS A 124 20.64 9.63 -17.69
C LYS A 124 21.25 8.31 -17.22
N LYS A 125 20.69 7.19 -17.68
CA LYS A 125 21.34 5.87 -17.48
C LYS A 125 22.67 5.92 -18.21
N ALA A 126 23.77 5.85 -17.44
CA ALA A 126 25.13 5.75 -17.95
C ALA A 126 25.34 4.43 -18.68
#